data_AF-A0A8X7ZDM5-F1
#
_entry.id   AF-A0A8X7ZDM5-F1
#
_cell.length_a   1.000
_cell.length_b   1.000
_cell.length_c   1.000
_cell.angle_alpha   90.00
_cell.angle_beta   90.00
_cell.angle_gamma   90.00
#
_symmetry.space_group_name_H-M   'P 1'
#
loop_
_entity.id
_entity.type
_entity.pdbx_description
1 polymer ?
#
loop_
_entity_poly.entity_id
_entity_poly.type
_entity_poly.pdbx_seq_one_letter_code
_entity_poly.pdbx_strand_id
1 'polypeptide(L)'
;MTCSDRNHPSSLLNSLFLTNKSSLHTDFQYETIERKYEAVDCGGSISFVDCTDSLAEDQTGRDMIIRSVVPKNDDVVSGAKSTQHIVGINNLCVDVFQGYYFDGNVVQLYPCKSNGDVNQQWSLEKNGTIQSKGKCLATNGTSPGSDVFISDCNKVKASATIWKVQKDGSILNPSSSLVLTSKSGKSGSLLTLETNVYALGQGWRFTDVSKPSPKSIVGLWDYCLEFNKYVPKLAKCVENKTEQQWNFYADGSIRVDANTDLCLTSNGNTKGSLVVVVSCSPVSSNQRWTFGDSHGKAYFPILNVNNALVLDVSYSILNLFEIIIWDFNGGANQVWRLS
;
A
#
# COMPACT_ATOMS: atom_id res chain seq x y z
N MET A 1 36.86 30.59 -2.01
CA MET A 1 37.58 31.17 -3.18
C MET A 1 36.74 30.88 -4.40
N THR A 2 36.22 31.91 -5.03
CA THR A 2 35.37 31.85 -6.22
C THR A 2 36.21 31.69 -7.49
N CYS A 3 35.74 30.91 -8.47
CA CYS A 3 36.26 30.93 -9.84
C CYS A 3 35.10 30.94 -10.85
N SER A 4 35.18 31.93 -11.75
CA SER A 4 34.26 32.28 -12.83
C SER A 4 34.33 31.37 -14.05
N ASP A 5 33.26 31.48 -14.85
CA ASP A 5 33.10 31.13 -16.26
C ASP A 5 34.37 31.14 -17.12
N ARG A 6 34.51 30.11 -17.98
CA ARG A 6 35.05 30.22 -19.34
C ARG A 6 34.61 29.03 -20.22
N ASN A 7 33.94 29.37 -21.32
CA ASN A 7 33.65 28.51 -22.48
C ASN A 7 34.93 27.98 -23.16
N HIS A 8 34.97 26.70 -23.52
CA HIS A 8 35.23 26.21 -24.90
C HIS A 8 35.09 24.66 -25.00
N PRO A 9 34.82 24.09 -26.20
CA PRO A 9 34.33 22.71 -26.43
C PRO A 9 35.42 21.73 -26.90
N SER A 10 35.03 20.43 -27.04
CA SER A 10 35.76 19.30 -27.69
C SER A 10 36.77 18.58 -26.77
N SER A 11 37.01 17.26 -26.78
CA SER A 11 36.63 16.08 -27.59
C SER A 11 37.09 14.80 -26.84
N LEU A 12 36.43 13.66 -27.09
CA LEU A 12 36.95 12.28 -27.06
C LEU A 12 37.77 11.82 -25.84
N LEU A 13 37.24 10.87 -25.05
CA LEU A 13 38.06 9.93 -24.28
C LEU A 13 37.43 8.53 -24.28
N ASN A 14 38.25 7.56 -24.69
CA ASN A 14 37.97 6.12 -24.81
C ASN A 14 37.74 5.47 -23.44
N SER A 15 36.77 4.56 -23.34
CA SER A 15 36.59 3.68 -22.19
C SER A 15 37.54 2.47 -22.26
N LEU A 16 38.46 2.36 -21.30
CA LEU A 16 39.19 1.12 -21.01
C LEU A 16 38.48 0.36 -19.89
N PHE A 17 38.14 -0.91 -20.13
CA PHE A 17 37.62 -1.82 -19.10
C PHE A 17 38.78 -2.59 -18.46
N LEU A 18 38.94 -2.48 -17.13
CA LEU A 18 39.82 -3.35 -16.34
C LEU A 18 38.96 -4.34 -15.54
N THR A 19 39.14 -5.64 -15.79
CA THR A 19 38.55 -6.72 -14.99
C THR A 19 39.56 -7.22 -13.96
N ASN A 20 39.24 -7.16 -12.68
CA ASN A 20 40.07 -7.77 -11.63
C ASN A 20 39.34 -8.99 -11.03
N LYS A 21 39.90 -10.20 -11.21
CA LYS A 21 39.39 -11.45 -10.62
C LYS A 21 40.14 -11.69 -9.31
N SER A 22 39.42 -11.75 -8.19
CA SER A 22 39.92 -12.41 -6.98
C SER A 22 39.05 -13.63 -6.69
N SER A 23 39.69 -14.80 -6.59
CA SER A 23 39.05 -16.07 -6.25
C SER A 23 39.42 -16.48 -4.84
N LEU A 24 38.42 -16.74 -3.99
CA LEU A 24 38.57 -17.54 -2.78
C LEU A 24 37.56 -18.68 -2.86
N HIS A 25 38.09 -19.89 -2.70
CA HIS A 25 37.50 -21.16 -3.07
C HIS A 25 36.86 -21.82 -1.85
N THR A 26 35.54 -21.99 -1.86
CA THR A 26 34.80 -23.09 -1.22
C THR A 26 33.43 -23.22 -1.90
N ASP A 27 33.11 -24.43 -2.35
CA ASP A 27 31.94 -24.82 -3.16
C ASP A 27 30.59 -24.26 -2.70
N PHE A 28 29.91 -23.51 -3.56
CA PHE A 28 28.44 -23.51 -3.76
C PHE A 28 28.13 -22.66 -5.02
N GLN A 29 27.38 -23.22 -5.98
CA GLN A 29 27.01 -22.55 -7.24
C GLN A 29 26.05 -21.38 -6.98
N TYR A 30 26.44 -20.14 -7.33
CA TYR A 30 25.54 -18.99 -7.46
C TYR A 30 25.89 -18.17 -8.71
N GLU A 31 24.85 -17.70 -9.42
CA GLU A 31 24.94 -16.81 -10.58
C GLU A 31 25.67 -15.50 -10.26
N THR A 32 26.63 -15.14 -11.11
CA THR A 32 27.42 -13.90 -11.03
C THR A 32 26.56 -12.69 -11.44
N ILE A 33 26.32 -11.74 -10.54
CA ILE A 33 25.76 -10.43 -10.89
C ILE A 33 26.92 -9.53 -11.35
N GLU A 34 27.04 -9.27 -12.65
CA GLU A 34 27.97 -8.25 -13.18
C GLU A 34 27.44 -6.85 -12.86
N ARG A 35 28.17 -6.08 -12.03
CA ARG A 35 27.97 -4.62 -11.92
C ARG A 35 28.99 -3.91 -12.79
N LYS A 36 28.53 -3.10 -13.74
CA LYS A 36 29.37 -2.16 -14.50
C LYS A 36 29.62 -0.92 -13.66
N TYR A 37 30.88 -0.51 -13.54
CA TYR A 37 31.29 0.77 -12.96
C TYR A 37 31.94 1.62 -14.05
N GLU A 38 31.65 2.92 -14.03
CA GLU A 38 32.28 3.91 -14.91
C GLU A 38 33.25 4.73 -14.06
N ALA A 39 34.52 4.81 -14.48
CA ALA A 39 35.56 5.55 -13.76
C ALA A 39 35.78 6.92 -14.42
N VAL A 40 35.73 7.99 -13.64
CA VAL A 40 36.08 9.35 -14.07
C VAL A 40 37.43 9.73 -13.44
N ASP A 41 38.42 10.04 -14.28
CA ASP A 41 39.75 10.46 -13.85
C ASP A 41 39.75 11.95 -13.51
N CYS A 42 39.82 12.26 -12.22
CA CYS A 42 40.16 13.59 -11.72
C CYS A 42 41.62 13.55 -11.27
N GLY A 43 42.50 14.18 -12.05
CA GLY A 43 43.94 14.04 -11.93
C GLY A 43 44.47 14.11 -10.49
N GLY A 44 45.25 13.08 -10.13
CA GLY A 44 46.23 13.17 -9.06
C GLY A 44 45.87 12.58 -7.70
N SER A 45 44.91 11.65 -7.60
CA SER A 45 44.84 10.64 -6.51
C SER A 45 43.62 9.76 -6.72
N ILE A 46 43.79 8.45 -6.83
CA ILE A 46 42.65 7.50 -6.87
C ILE A 46 42.04 7.46 -5.47
N SER A 47 40.95 8.19 -5.28
CA SER A 47 40.01 8.02 -4.17
C SER A 47 38.73 7.40 -4.71
N PHE A 48 38.26 6.33 -4.06
CA PHE A 48 36.94 5.78 -4.31
C PHE A 48 35.92 6.76 -3.71
N VAL A 49 35.26 7.54 -4.55
CA VAL A 49 34.13 8.38 -4.14
C VAL A 49 32.87 7.53 -4.25
N ASP A 50 32.25 7.24 -3.12
CA ASP A 50 30.92 6.65 -3.07
C ASP A 50 29.93 7.72 -3.57
N CYS A 51 29.20 7.45 -4.65
CA CYS A 51 28.16 8.35 -5.16
C CYS A 51 26.92 8.28 -4.24
N THR A 52 27.05 8.78 -3.01
CA THR A 52 25.93 9.13 -2.14
C THR A 52 26.22 10.48 -1.50
N ASP A 53 25.98 11.54 -2.27
CA ASP A 53 25.49 12.84 -1.82
C ASP A 53 25.75 13.86 -2.94
N SER A 54 24.86 13.85 -3.94
CA SER A 54 24.65 15.02 -4.79
C SER A 54 23.29 15.60 -4.43
N LEU A 55 23.30 16.70 -3.69
CA LEU A 55 22.14 17.55 -3.48
C LEU A 55 21.69 18.09 -4.84
N ALA A 56 20.53 17.64 -5.33
CA ALA A 56 19.83 18.31 -6.41
C ALA A 56 18.91 19.38 -5.76
N GLU A 57 19.29 20.65 -5.89
CA GLU A 57 18.42 21.79 -5.57
C GLU A 57 17.33 21.91 -6.65
N ASP A 58 16.07 21.73 -6.27
CA ASP A 58 14.92 22.27 -7.00
C ASP A 58 14.50 23.59 -6.33
N GLN A 59 14.10 24.59 -7.13
CA GLN A 59 13.89 25.99 -6.73
C GLN A 59 12.66 26.23 -5.83
N THR A 60 12.26 25.25 -5.02
CA THR A 60 11.13 25.37 -4.07
C THR A 60 11.51 25.19 -2.60
N GLY A 61 12.79 24.99 -2.27
CA GLY A 61 13.31 25.18 -0.90
C GLY A 61 12.65 24.31 0.17
N ARG A 62 12.36 23.03 -0.11
CA ARG A 62 11.99 22.05 0.92
C ARG A 62 12.95 20.87 0.90
N ASP A 63 13.64 20.67 2.03
CA ASP A 63 14.51 19.53 2.26
C ASP A 63 13.73 18.21 2.20
N MET A 64 14.15 17.30 1.31
CA MET A 64 13.80 15.88 1.41
C MET A 64 14.81 15.18 2.31
N ILE A 65 14.40 14.85 3.54
CA ILE A 65 15.19 13.99 4.42
C ILE A 65 15.02 12.53 3.98
N ILE A 66 15.97 12.01 3.20
CA ILE A 66 16.17 10.56 3.05
C ILE A 66 17.08 10.12 4.21
N ARG A 67 16.53 9.45 5.23
CA ARG A 67 17.36 8.77 6.23
C ARG A 67 17.82 7.44 5.65
N SER A 68 19.12 7.33 5.39
CA SER A 68 19.80 6.04 5.17
C SER A 68 19.67 5.17 6.42
N VAL A 69 19.19 3.94 6.27
CA VAL A 69 19.16 2.94 7.35
C VAL A 69 20.44 2.10 7.28
N VAL A 70 21.57 2.73 7.57
CA VAL A 70 22.78 2.03 8.03
C VAL A 70 23.10 2.61 9.40
N PRO A 71 22.95 1.84 10.50
CA PRO A 71 23.36 2.32 11.80
C PRO A 71 24.88 2.50 11.79
N LYS A 72 25.36 3.74 11.90
CA LYS A 72 26.65 3.97 12.56
C LYS A 72 26.43 3.57 14.02
N ASN A 73 27.10 2.50 14.44
CA ASN A 73 27.13 2.09 15.84
C ASN A 73 27.74 3.24 16.64
N ASP A 74 26.89 3.97 17.36
CA ASP A 74 27.11 4.55 18.68
C ASP A 74 25.84 5.33 19.04
N ASP A 75 24.82 4.60 19.50
CA ASP A 75 23.74 5.07 20.39
C ASP A 75 22.79 3.89 20.64
N VAL A 76 22.66 3.47 21.91
CA VAL A 76 21.69 2.45 22.32
C VAL A 76 20.28 3.04 22.19
N VAL A 77 19.67 2.89 21.02
CA VAL A 77 18.25 3.20 20.81
C VAL A 77 17.44 2.02 21.34
N SER A 78 16.80 2.19 22.49
CA SER A 78 15.71 1.32 22.93
C SER A 78 14.64 1.30 21.85
N GLY A 79 14.48 0.18 21.15
CA GLY A 79 13.50 0.00 20.07
C GLY A 79 12.07 0.11 20.59
N ALA A 80 11.53 1.32 20.60
CA ALA A 80 10.12 1.54 20.90
C ALA A 80 9.27 0.83 19.83
N LYS A 81 8.52 -0.17 20.28
CA LYS A 81 7.52 -0.90 19.50
C LYS A 81 6.46 0.10 19.04
N SER A 82 6.43 0.41 17.74
CA SER A 82 5.46 1.35 17.17
C SER A 82 4.06 0.74 17.22
N THR A 83 3.15 1.42 17.91
CA THR A 83 1.72 1.07 17.95
C THR A 83 0.96 1.92 16.95
N GLN A 84 0.03 1.32 16.21
CA GLN A 84 -0.82 1.97 15.20
C GLN A 84 -2.25 1.44 15.31
N HIS A 85 -3.19 2.11 14.63
CA HIS A 85 -4.52 1.57 14.46
C HIS A 85 -4.53 0.56 13.31
N ILE A 86 -5.38 -0.46 13.41
CA ILE A 86 -5.72 -1.32 12.28
C ILE A 86 -7.07 -0.83 11.78
N VAL A 87 -7.06 -0.07 10.69
CA VAL A 87 -8.25 0.53 10.09
C VAL A 87 -8.73 -0.38 8.96
N GLY A 88 -10.03 -0.61 8.87
CA GLY A 88 -10.63 -1.41 7.80
C GLY A 88 -11.85 -0.73 7.21
N ILE A 89 -12.88 -1.52 6.94
CA ILE A 89 -14.08 -1.09 6.25
C ILE A 89 -14.76 0.11 6.89
N ASN A 90 -15.16 1.06 6.05
CA ASN A 90 -15.80 2.33 6.45
C ASN A 90 -14.94 3.18 7.42
N ASN A 91 -13.60 3.07 7.33
CA ASN A 91 -12.65 3.73 8.24
C ASN A 91 -12.92 3.43 9.72
N LEU A 92 -13.42 2.23 10.02
CA LEU A 92 -13.57 1.75 11.38
C LEU A 92 -12.31 0.98 11.80
N CYS A 93 -12.04 0.97 13.09
CA CYS A 93 -10.85 0.39 13.68
C CYS A 93 -11.13 -0.96 14.35
N VAL A 94 -10.14 -1.84 14.32
CA VAL A 94 -10.10 -3.05 15.15
C VAL A 94 -10.00 -2.62 16.62
N ASP A 95 -10.97 -3.04 17.42
CA ASP A 95 -11.18 -2.55 18.79
C ASP A 95 -11.40 -3.72 19.76
N VAL A 96 -10.70 -3.71 20.89
CA VAL A 96 -10.98 -4.64 22.00
C VAL A 96 -12.22 -4.14 22.73
N PHE A 97 -13.28 -4.97 22.75
CA PHE A 97 -14.61 -4.59 23.22
C PHE A 97 -14.59 -3.98 24.63
N GLN A 98 -15.15 -2.77 24.75
CA GLN A 98 -15.17 -1.96 25.99
C GLN A 98 -13.80 -1.70 26.64
N GLY A 99 -12.68 -2.02 25.96
CA GLY A 99 -11.35 -1.88 26.52
C GLY A 99 -11.02 -2.85 27.66
N TYR A 100 -11.76 -3.95 27.79
CA TYR A 100 -11.47 -4.99 28.78
C TYR A 100 -10.50 -6.04 28.22
N TYR A 101 -9.51 -6.42 29.02
CA TYR A 101 -8.41 -7.29 28.59
C TYR A 101 -8.41 -8.64 29.32
N PHE A 102 -9.54 -9.11 29.85
CA PHE A 102 -9.61 -10.49 30.31
C PHE A 102 -9.52 -11.44 29.11
N ASP A 103 -8.91 -12.62 29.31
CA ASP A 103 -8.70 -13.58 28.23
C ASP A 103 -10.05 -14.05 27.67
N GLY A 104 -10.20 -14.00 26.34
CA GLY A 104 -11.45 -14.34 25.67
C GLY A 104 -12.36 -13.16 25.36
N ASN A 105 -12.04 -11.92 25.78
CA ASN A 105 -12.85 -10.77 25.39
C ASN A 105 -12.79 -10.55 23.88
N VAL A 106 -13.95 -10.27 23.28
CA VAL A 106 -14.10 -10.21 21.82
C VAL A 106 -13.45 -8.97 21.21
N VAL A 107 -13.05 -9.10 19.95
CA VAL A 107 -12.58 -7.98 19.14
C VAL A 107 -13.66 -7.62 18.12
N GLN A 108 -13.90 -6.32 17.98
CA GLN A 108 -14.96 -5.77 17.16
C GLN A 108 -14.42 -4.72 16.19
N LEU A 109 -15.29 -4.29 15.29
CA LEU A 109 -15.10 -3.12 14.46
C LEU A 109 -15.76 -1.90 15.14
N TYR A 110 -15.03 -0.81 15.37
CA TYR A 110 -15.56 0.35 16.10
C TYR A 110 -15.01 1.67 15.55
N PRO A 111 -15.72 2.82 15.69
CA PRO A 111 -15.19 4.12 15.29
C PRO A 111 -13.79 4.36 15.85
N CYS A 112 -12.89 4.77 14.96
CA CYS A 112 -11.52 5.06 15.32
C CYS A 112 -11.45 6.24 16.30
N LYS A 113 -10.65 6.07 17.36
CA LYS A 113 -10.52 7.04 18.45
C LYS A 113 -9.19 7.78 18.35
N SER A 114 -9.22 9.10 18.42
CA SER A 114 -8.02 9.94 18.29
C SER A 114 -7.27 10.17 19.61
N ASN A 115 -7.77 9.65 20.73
CA ASN A 115 -7.38 9.98 22.10
C ASN A 115 -6.31 9.05 22.70
N GLY A 116 -5.66 8.19 21.90
CA GLY A 116 -4.62 7.29 22.38
C GLY A 116 -5.13 6.08 23.17
N ASP A 117 -6.43 5.80 23.13
CA ASP A 117 -7.03 4.66 23.82
C ASP A 117 -6.40 3.34 23.39
N VAL A 118 -5.75 2.66 24.34
CA VAL A 118 -4.93 1.47 24.08
C VAL A 118 -5.72 0.34 23.40
N ASN A 119 -7.03 0.25 23.60
CA ASN A 119 -7.88 -0.80 23.03
C ASN A 119 -8.11 -0.70 21.51
N GLN A 120 -7.60 0.35 20.85
CA GLN A 120 -7.50 0.43 19.39
C GLN A 120 -6.05 0.53 18.90
N GLN A 121 -5.09 0.43 19.80
CA GLN A 121 -3.67 0.50 19.51
C GLN A 121 -3.10 -0.91 19.42
N TRP A 122 -2.54 -1.22 18.26
CA TRP A 122 -2.02 -2.53 17.91
C TRP A 122 -0.57 -2.43 17.45
N SER A 123 0.16 -3.50 17.70
CA SER A 123 1.56 -3.63 17.31
C SER A 123 1.74 -4.96 16.58
N LEU A 124 2.33 -4.91 15.39
CA LEU A 124 2.69 -6.11 14.64
C LEU A 124 4.12 -6.50 15.03
N GLU A 125 4.25 -7.65 15.67
CA GLU A 125 5.51 -8.12 16.19
C GLU A 125 6.31 -8.92 15.17
N LYS A 126 7.65 -8.92 15.33
CA LYS A 126 8.56 -9.72 14.50
C LYS A 126 8.24 -11.22 14.54
N ASN A 127 7.67 -11.71 15.63
CA ASN A 127 7.25 -13.11 15.76
C ASN A 127 5.91 -13.43 15.06
N GLY A 128 5.28 -12.44 14.41
CA GLY A 128 4.00 -12.59 13.70
C GLY A 128 2.76 -12.39 14.57
N THR A 129 2.91 -12.08 15.87
CA THR A 129 1.74 -11.75 16.71
C THR A 129 1.29 -10.31 16.48
N ILE A 130 -0.02 -10.08 16.54
CA ILE A 130 -0.61 -8.75 16.59
C ILE A 130 -1.02 -8.51 18.04
N GLN A 131 -0.51 -7.47 18.68
CA GLN A 131 -0.68 -7.26 20.12
C GLN A 131 -1.28 -5.91 20.49
N SER A 132 -2.13 -5.92 21.51
CA SER A 132 -2.65 -4.73 22.18
C SER A 132 -2.51 -4.90 23.70
N LYS A 133 -1.95 -3.88 24.38
CA LYS A 133 -1.63 -3.92 25.83
C LYS A 133 -0.89 -5.19 26.29
N GLY A 134 0.01 -5.71 25.45
CA GLY A 134 0.79 -6.94 25.74
C GLY A 134 0.02 -8.26 25.58
N LYS A 135 -1.24 -8.22 25.14
CA LYS A 135 -2.05 -9.40 24.81
C LYS A 135 -2.15 -9.59 23.30
N CYS A 136 -2.34 -10.82 22.87
CA CYS A 136 -2.36 -11.21 21.47
C CYS A 136 -3.80 -11.23 20.93
N LEU A 137 -3.96 -10.73 19.70
CA LEU A 137 -5.08 -11.04 18.83
C LEU A 137 -5.05 -12.54 18.53
N ALA A 138 -6.12 -13.25 18.89
CA ALA A 138 -6.22 -14.70 18.78
C ALA A 138 -7.50 -15.11 18.07
N THR A 139 -7.54 -16.31 17.51
CA THR A 139 -8.76 -16.93 17.00
C THR A 139 -9.16 -18.17 17.80
N ASN A 140 -10.47 -18.47 17.88
CA ASN A 140 -10.99 -19.61 18.66
C ASN A 140 -11.05 -20.92 17.86
N GLY A 141 -10.71 -20.89 16.58
CA GLY A 141 -10.74 -22.06 15.71
C GLY A 141 -10.05 -21.81 14.37
N THR A 142 -10.17 -22.79 13.48
CA THR A 142 -9.55 -22.78 12.15
C THR A 142 -10.58 -22.92 11.03
N SER A 143 -11.87 -22.77 11.35
CA SER A 143 -12.97 -22.86 10.41
C SER A 143 -13.52 -21.48 10.08
N PRO A 144 -14.10 -21.26 8.88
CA PRO A 144 -14.83 -20.03 8.60
C PRO A 144 -15.89 -19.76 9.67
N GLY A 145 -15.96 -18.52 10.15
CA GLY A 145 -16.81 -18.12 11.27
C GLY A 145 -16.14 -18.16 12.63
N SER A 146 -14.91 -18.67 12.77
CA SER A 146 -14.18 -18.61 14.03
C SER A 146 -14.00 -17.17 14.51
N ASP A 147 -14.33 -16.91 15.78
CA ASP A 147 -14.26 -15.58 16.37
C ASP A 147 -12.81 -15.14 16.58
N VAL A 148 -12.63 -13.82 16.64
CA VAL A 148 -11.37 -13.17 16.98
C VAL A 148 -11.51 -12.47 18.33
N PHE A 149 -10.54 -12.69 19.21
CA PHE A 149 -10.58 -12.26 20.60
C PHE A 149 -9.19 -11.85 21.11
N ILE A 150 -9.13 -11.20 22.27
CA ILE A 150 -7.89 -10.85 22.96
C ILE A 150 -7.55 -11.89 24.02
N SER A 151 -6.28 -12.30 24.10
CA SER A 151 -5.82 -13.24 25.12
C SER A 151 -4.36 -13.05 25.49
N ASP A 152 -3.98 -13.49 26.69
CA ASP A 152 -2.58 -13.74 27.01
C ASP A 152 -1.93 -14.62 25.94
N CYS A 153 -0.84 -14.12 25.35
CA CYS A 153 -0.14 -14.77 24.25
C CYS A 153 0.32 -16.20 24.56
N ASN A 154 0.57 -16.53 25.84
CA ASN A 154 1.05 -17.85 26.26
C ASN A 154 -0.07 -18.83 26.64
N LYS A 155 -1.32 -18.37 26.75
CA LYS A 155 -2.46 -19.22 27.14
C LYS A 155 -3.19 -19.84 25.96
N VAL A 156 -2.94 -19.34 24.76
CA VAL A 156 -3.52 -19.83 23.50
C VAL A 156 -2.44 -20.49 22.66
N LYS A 157 -2.84 -21.47 21.83
CA LYS A 157 -1.89 -22.15 20.93
C LYS A 157 -1.25 -21.12 20.02
N ALA A 158 0.07 -21.18 19.83
CA ALA A 158 0.80 -20.23 18.99
C ALA A 158 0.19 -20.10 17.58
N SER A 159 -0.27 -21.20 16.98
CA SER A 159 -0.91 -21.18 15.66
C SER A 159 -2.17 -20.29 15.57
N ALA A 160 -2.84 -20.03 16.69
CA ALA A 160 -4.02 -19.17 16.76
C ALA A 160 -3.68 -17.67 16.93
N THR A 161 -2.42 -17.32 17.20
CA THR A 161 -1.99 -15.92 17.44
C THR A 161 -1.01 -15.39 16.40
N ILE A 162 -0.61 -16.22 15.43
CA ILE A 162 0.24 -15.78 14.31
C ILE A 162 -0.63 -15.23 13.18
N TRP A 163 -0.22 -14.07 12.67
CA TRP A 163 -0.85 -13.34 11.58
C TRP A 163 0.20 -12.89 10.56
N LYS A 164 -0.20 -12.81 9.29
CA LYS A 164 0.59 -12.25 8.20
C LYS A 164 -0.21 -11.14 7.53
N VAL A 165 0.31 -9.92 7.61
CA VAL A 165 -0.22 -8.78 6.84
C VAL A 165 0.28 -8.91 5.41
N GLN A 166 -0.64 -9.03 4.46
CA GLN A 166 -0.36 -9.22 3.04
C GLN A 166 -0.27 -7.87 2.32
N LYS A 167 0.38 -7.85 1.14
CA LYS A 167 0.55 -6.62 0.33
C LYS A 167 -0.79 -6.03 -0.16
N ASP A 168 -1.80 -6.87 -0.31
CA ASP A 168 -3.16 -6.46 -0.69
C ASP A 168 -3.95 -5.83 0.48
N GLY A 169 -3.41 -5.86 1.71
CA GLY A 169 -4.07 -5.40 2.94
C GLY A 169 -4.84 -6.48 3.69
N SER A 170 -4.83 -7.73 3.23
CA SER A 170 -5.49 -8.83 3.94
C SER A 170 -4.63 -9.29 5.14
N ILE A 171 -5.27 -9.65 6.26
CA ILE A 171 -4.56 -10.16 7.46
C ILE A 171 -4.86 -11.66 7.60
N LEU A 172 -3.88 -12.50 7.23
CA LEU A 172 -3.99 -13.95 7.13
C LEU A 172 -3.54 -14.65 8.42
N ASN A 173 -4.31 -15.62 8.91
CA ASN A 173 -3.80 -16.61 9.85
C ASN A 173 -3.21 -17.80 9.07
N PRO A 174 -1.88 -18.07 9.14
CA PRO A 174 -1.25 -19.11 8.32
C PRO A 174 -1.68 -20.54 8.67
N SER A 175 -2.20 -20.77 9.88
CA SER A 175 -2.59 -22.12 10.31
C SER A 175 -3.94 -22.56 9.77
N SER A 176 -4.86 -21.62 9.55
CA SER A 176 -6.19 -21.89 9.00
C SER A 176 -6.31 -21.52 7.51
N SER A 177 -5.38 -20.71 6.99
CA SER A 177 -5.48 -20.07 5.68
C SER A 177 -6.68 -19.12 5.54
N LEU A 178 -7.25 -18.67 6.66
CA LEU A 178 -8.37 -17.73 6.73
C LEU A 178 -7.88 -16.32 7.04
N VAL A 179 -8.66 -15.32 6.66
CA VAL A 179 -8.33 -13.90 6.86
C VAL A 179 -9.27 -13.22 7.85
N LEU A 180 -8.73 -12.26 8.61
CA LEU A 180 -9.50 -11.37 9.47
C LEU A 180 -10.57 -10.65 8.66
N THR A 181 -11.82 -10.74 9.11
CA THR A 181 -12.97 -10.29 8.33
C THR A 181 -13.98 -9.57 9.21
N SER A 182 -14.51 -8.44 8.72
CA SER A 182 -15.79 -7.87 9.15
C SER A 182 -16.87 -8.22 8.12
N LYS A 183 -17.80 -9.11 8.48
CA LYS A 183 -18.87 -9.56 7.57
C LYS A 183 -19.89 -8.46 7.25
N SER A 184 -20.23 -7.64 8.24
CA SER A 184 -21.30 -6.64 8.08
C SER A 184 -20.78 -5.24 7.77
N GLY A 185 -19.51 -4.95 8.05
CA GLY A 185 -18.92 -3.62 7.91
C GLY A 185 -19.52 -2.54 8.82
N LYS A 186 -20.32 -2.94 9.82
CA LYS A 186 -20.99 -2.04 10.76
C LYS A 186 -20.19 -1.89 12.05
N SER A 187 -20.27 -0.71 12.66
CA SER A 187 -19.78 -0.48 14.02
C SER A 187 -20.43 -1.46 15.01
N GLY A 188 -19.64 -1.96 15.95
CA GLY A 188 -20.02 -2.96 16.95
C GLY A 188 -20.03 -4.40 16.44
N SER A 189 -19.77 -4.64 15.15
CA SER A 189 -19.72 -6.01 14.62
C SER A 189 -18.46 -6.74 15.09
N LEU A 190 -18.62 -8.00 15.48
CA LEU A 190 -17.49 -8.86 15.85
C LEU A 190 -16.65 -9.21 14.62
N LEU A 191 -15.35 -9.36 14.82
CA LEU A 191 -14.43 -9.84 13.78
C LEU A 191 -14.34 -11.36 13.80
N THR A 192 -14.31 -11.96 12.62
CA THR A 192 -14.20 -13.41 12.44
C THR A 192 -13.08 -13.76 11.46
N LEU A 193 -12.72 -15.03 11.40
CA LEU A 193 -11.91 -15.62 10.33
C LEU A 193 -12.80 -16.17 9.22
N GLU A 194 -12.52 -15.80 7.97
CA GLU A 194 -13.26 -16.29 6.80
C GLU A 194 -12.34 -16.67 5.64
N THR A 195 -12.90 -17.39 4.67
CA THR A 195 -12.25 -17.65 3.40
C THR A 195 -11.90 -16.32 2.73
N ASN A 196 -10.66 -16.19 2.26
CA ASN A 196 -10.23 -14.98 1.57
C ASN A 196 -10.92 -14.89 0.21
N VAL A 197 -11.82 -13.93 0.07
CA VAL A 197 -12.53 -13.60 -1.18
C VAL A 197 -12.21 -12.17 -1.62
N TYR A 198 -11.21 -11.54 -1.00
CA TYR A 198 -10.78 -10.17 -1.29
C TYR A 198 -11.90 -9.13 -1.20
N ALA A 199 -12.91 -9.37 -0.35
CA ALA A 199 -13.98 -8.41 -0.13
C ALA A 199 -13.48 -7.16 0.63
N LEU A 200 -14.23 -6.05 0.55
CA LEU A 200 -13.97 -4.84 1.36
C LEU A 200 -13.83 -5.13 2.86
N GLY A 201 -14.67 -6.03 3.40
CA GLY A 201 -14.61 -6.44 4.81
C GLY A 201 -13.33 -7.19 5.21
N GLN A 202 -12.44 -7.50 4.26
CA GLN A 202 -11.18 -8.22 4.44
C GLN A 202 -9.96 -7.33 4.16
N GLY A 203 -10.17 -6.04 3.86
CA GLY A 203 -9.12 -5.05 3.66
C GLY A 203 -8.80 -4.28 4.93
N TRP A 204 -7.52 -4.23 5.29
CA TRP A 204 -7.01 -3.60 6.49
C TRP A 204 -5.74 -2.81 6.21
N ARG A 205 -5.54 -1.73 6.96
CA ARG A 205 -4.30 -0.94 6.94
C ARG A 205 -3.88 -0.59 8.34
N PHE A 206 -2.62 -0.84 8.64
CA PHE A 206 -1.94 -0.30 9.80
C PHE A 206 -1.59 1.16 9.51
N THR A 207 -2.18 2.09 10.25
CA THR A 207 -2.00 3.54 10.03
C THR A 207 -2.39 4.31 11.28
N ASP A 208 -1.87 5.53 11.41
CA ASP A 208 -2.47 6.51 12.31
C ASP A 208 -3.81 6.98 11.75
N VAL A 209 -4.73 7.37 12.65
CA VAL A 209 -6.07 7.85 12.28
C VAL A 209 -5.93 9.30 11.82
N SER A 210 -5.54 9.48 10.56
CA SER A 210 -5.59 10.78 9.87
C SER A 210 -6.83 10.86 8.99
N LYS A 211 -7.48 12.02 8.97
CA LYS A 211 -8.56 12.27 8.00
C LYS A 211 -7.98 12.11 6.58
N PRO A 212 -8.53 11.23 5.73
CA PRO A 212 -8.08 11.12 4.35
C PRO A 212 -8.28 12.46 3.65
N SER A 213 -7.28 12.89 2.89
CA SER A 213 -7.43 14.01 1.95
C SER A 213 -7.82 13.42 0.60
N PRO A 214 -8.94 13.86 0.00
CA PRO A 214 -9.30 13.38 -1.32
C PRO A 214 -8.25 13.83 -2.34
N LYS A 215 -8.05 13.02 -3.38
CA LYS A 215 -7.15 13.31 -4.50
C LYS A 215 -7.88 13.15 -5.81
N SER A 216 -7.35 13.81 -6.85
CA SER A 216 -7.76 13.51 -8.22
C SER A 216 -6.99 12.30 -8.75
N ILE A 217 -7.70 11.40 -9.44
CA ILE A 217 -7.10 10.29 -10.17
C ILE A 217 -6.89 10.77 -11.60
N VAL A 218 -5.64 11.03 -11.97
CA VAL A 218 -5.25 11.53 -13.30
C VAL A 218 -4.71 10.37 -14.13
N GLY A 219 -5.26 10.20 -15.33
CA GLY A 219 -4.88 9.12 -16.24
C GLY A 219 -4.52 9.63 -17.62
N LEU A 220 -5.05 8.93 -18.64
CA LEU A 220 -4.79 9.19 -20.05
C LEU A 220 -4.95 10.68 -20.41
N TRP A 221 -3.95 11.23 -21.11
CA TRP A 221 -3.88 12.63 -21.56
C TRP A 221 -3.96 13.69 -20.46
N ASP A 222 -3.60 13.33 -19.23
CA ASP A 222 -3.77 14.17 -18.04
C ASP A 222 -5.23 14.55 -17.75
N TYR A 223 -6.17 13.68 -18.14
CA TYR A 223 -7.58 13.82 -17.79
C TYR A 223 -7.85 13.15 -16.44
N CYS A 224 -8.75 13.75 -15.69
CA CYS A 224 -9.19 13.27 -14.40
C CYS A 224 -10.35 12.29 -14.56
N LEU A 225 -10.34 11.23 -13.74
CA LEU A 225 -11.49 10.37 -13.55
C LEU A 225 -12.60 11.18 -12.86
N GLU A 226 -13.72 11.35 -13.54
CA GLU A 226 -14.85 12.14 -13.08
C GLU A 226 -16.06 11.23 -12.87
N PHE A 227 -16.65 11.31 -11.68
CA PHE A 227 -17.96 10.73 -11.40
C PHE A 227 -19.04 11.40 -12.26
N ASN A 228 -19.76 10.59 -13.03
CA ASN A 228 -20.84 11.04 -13.90
C ASN A 228 -22.08 10.16 -13.74
N LYS A 229 -22.76 10.35 -12.59
CA LYS A 229 -23.96 9.62 -12.14
C LYS A 229 -23.74 8.13 -11.83
N TYR A 230 -23.40 7.32 -12.82
CA TYR A 230 -23.25 5.87 -12.66
C TYR A 230 -21.97 5.36 -13.29
N VAL A 231 -21.63 5.83 -14.50
CA VAL A 231 -20.40 5.45 -15.21
C VAL A 231 -19.41 6.62 -15.10
N PRO A 232 -18.21 6.41 -14.52
CA PRO A 232 -17.19 7.44 -14.52
C PRO A 232 -16.66 7.66 -15.94
N LYS A 233 -16.16 8.87 -16.20
CA LYS A 233 -15.59 9.26 -17.49
C LYS A 233 -14.25 9.94 -17.29
N LEU A 234 -13.47 10.08 -18.35
CA LEU A 234 -12.37 11.03 -18.37
C LEU A 234 -12.89 12.43 -18.69
N ALA A 235 -12.48 13.43 -17.91
CA ALA A 235 -12.74 14.84 -18.16
C ALA A 235 -11.47 15.67 -17.90
N LYS A 236 -11.39 16.86 -18.48
CA LYS A 236 -10.31 17.80 -18.14
C LYS A 236 -10.32 18.03 -16.63
N CYS A 237 -9.14 18.01 -16.02
CA CYS A 237 -9.01 18.25 -14.60
C CYS A 237 -9.45 19.66 -14.24
N VAL A 238 -10.28 19.79 -13.20
CA VAL A 238 -10.79 21.04 -12.65
C VAL A 238 -10.49 21.06 -11.16
N GLU A 239 -9.80 22.10 -10.71
CA GLU A 239 -9.44 22.27 -9.31
C GLU A 239 -10.70 22.32 -8.43
N ASN A 240 -10.67 21.65 -7.27
CA ASN A 240 -11.76 21.62 -6.29
C ASN A 240 -13.11 21.09 -6.80
N LYS A 241 -13.16 20.41 -7.96
CA LYS A 241 -14.38 19.75 -8.44
C LYS A 241 -14.61 18.44 -7.69
N THR A 242 -15.63 18.39 -6.85
CA THR A 242 -15.93 17.25 -5.97
C THR A 242 -16.17 15.94 -6.73
N GLU A 243 -16.70 15.98 -7.95
CA GLU A 243 -16.87 14.78 -8.79
C GLU A 243 -15.54 14.22 -9.34
N GLN A 244 -14.45 14.99 -9.27
CA GLN A 244 -13.10 14.56 -9.64
C GLN A 244 -12.22 14.29 -8.40
N GLN A 245 -12.81 14.35 -7.21
CA GLN A 245 -12.15 14.09 -5.94
C GLN A 245 -12.53 12.71 -5.42
N TRP A 246 -11.52 11.92 -5.09
CA TRP A 246 -11.67 10.52 -4.67
C TRP A 246 -10.97 10.28 -3.35
N ASN A 247 -11.67 9.58 -2.45
CA ASN A 247 -11.19 9.16 -1.15
C ASN A 247 -10.70 7.71 -1.22
N PHE A 248 -9.54 7.45 -0.63
CA PHE A 248 -8.90 6.13 -0.60
C PHE A 248 -8.99 5.57 0.81
N TYR A 249 -9.85 4.57 0.98
CA TYR A 249 -10.14 3.98 2.28
C TYR A 249 -9.17 2.84 2.62
N ALA A 250 -9.02 2.56 3.91
CA ALA A 250 -8.16 1.47 4.40
C ALA A 250 -8.62 0.07 3.97
N ASP A 251 -9.90 -0.09 3.61
CA ASP A 251 -10.48 -1.31 3.06
C ASP A 251 -10.14 -1.55 1.57
N GLY A 252 -9.46 -0.60 0.92
CA GLY A 252 -9.15 -0.63 -0.51
C GLY A 252 -10.27 -0.10 -1.40
N SER A 253 -11.37 0.43 -0.85
CA SER A 253 -12.37 1.14 -1.66
C SER A 253 -11.88 2.52 -2.10
N ILE A 254 -12.25 2.88 -3.33
CA ILE A 254 -12.08 4.22 -3.90
C ILE A 254 -13.48 4.83 -3.96
N ARG A 255 -13.70 5.95 -3.26
CA ARG A 255 -15.03 6.54 -3.08
C ARG A 255 -15.08 7.98 -3.56
N VAL A 256 -16.17 8.38 -4.20
CA VAL A 256 -16.31 9.78 -4.65
C VAL A 256 -16.49 10.70 -3.45
N ASP A 257 -15.82 11.86 -3.44
CA ASP A 257 -15.86 12.80 -2.31
C ASP A 257 -17.25 13.41 -2.08
N ALA A 258 -17.99 13.65 -3.17
CA ALA A 258 -19.36 14.14 -3.11
C ALA A 258 -20.32 13.19 -2.36
N ASN A 259 -20.03 11.88 -2.32
CA ASN A 259 -20.82 10.89 -1.60
C ASN A 259 -19.99 9.63 -1.28
N THR A 260 -19.53 9.53 -0.04
CA THR A 260 -18.67 8.44 0.43
C THR A 260 -19.37 7.10 0.63
N ASP A 261 -20.68 7.01 0.37
CA ASP A 261 -21.40 5.73 0.31
C ASP A 261 -21.31 5.08 -1.08
N LEU A 262 -20.74 5.79 -2.07
CA LEU A 262 -20.53 5.28 -3.42
C LEU A 262 -19.07 4.88 -3.65
N CYS A 263 -18.89 3.65 -4.13
CA CYS A 263 -17.62 3.00 -4.41
C CYS A 263 -17.41 2.80 -5.91
N LEU A 264 -16.19 3.04 -6.38
CA LEU A 264 -15.71 2.56 -7.67
C LEU A 264 -15.76 1.03 -7.67
N THR A 265 -16.48 0.45 -8.63
CA THR A 265 -16.88 -0.95 -8.63
C THR A 265 -16.72 -1.52 -10.02
N SER A 266 -16.09 -2.69 -10.16
CA SER A 266 -16.20 -3.41 -11.43
C SER A 266 -17.55 -4.13 -11.52
N ASN A 267 -18.28 -3.90 -12.61
CA ASN A 267 -19.58 -4.53 -12.84
C ASN A 267 -19.47 -6.02 -13.23
N GLY A 268 -18.25 -6.55 -13.34
CA GLY A 268 -17.98 -7.94 -13.65
C GLY A 268 -16.57 -8.35 -13.22
N ASN A 269 -16.21 -9.60 -13.48
CA ASN A 269 -14.90 -10.17 -13.15
C ASN A 269 -14.11 -10.61 -14.38
N THR A 270 -14.52 -10.15 -15.57
CA THR A 270 -13.93 -10.50 -16.85
C THR A 270 -13.39 -9.26 -17.55
N LYS A 271 -12.41 -9.47 -18.43
CA LYS A 271 -11.81 -8.42 -19.26
C LYS A 271 -12.90 -7.70 -20.05
N GLY A 272 -12.88 -6.38 -20.04
CA GLY A 272 -13.88 -5.53 -20.69
C GLY A 272 -15.10 -5.22 -19.83
N SER A 273 -15.20 -5.77 -18.60
CA SER A 273 -16.28 -5.37 -17.69
C SER A 273 -16.19 -3.89 -17.37
N LEU A 274 -17.33 -3.21 -17.48
CA LEU A 274 -17.43 -1.77 -17.19
C LEU A 274 -17.18 -1.49 -15.71
N VAL A 275 -16.49 -0.39 -15.43
CA VAL A 275 -16.35 0.15 -14.08
C VAL A 275 -17.45 1.19 -13.85
N VAL A 276 -18.13 1.07 -12.72
CA VAL A 276 -19.28 1.87 -12.33
C VAL A 276 -19.08 2.43 -10.93
N VAL A 277 -19.88 3.41 -10.53
CA VAL A 277 -19.87 4.01 -9.21
C VAL A 277 -21.23 3.75 -8.55
N VAL A 278 -21.24 2.83 -7.58
CA VAL A 278 -22.46 2.31 -6.94
C VAL A 278 -22.27 2.19 -5.43
N SER A 279 -23.35 1.90 -4.70
CA SER A 279 -23.32 1.66 -3.25
C SER A 279 -22.18 0.73 -2.83
N CYS A 280 -21.40 1.13 -1.83
CA CYS A 280 -20.36 0.31 -1.17
C CYS A 280 -20.93 -0.91 -0.41
N SER A 281 -22.25 -0.98 -0.27
CA SER A 281 -22.99 -2.08 0.35
C SER A 281 -23.88 -2.79 -0.69
N PRO A 282 -24.00 -4.14 -0.64
CA PRO A 282 -23.31 -5.04 0.28
C PRO A 282 -21.81 -5.14 -0.03
N VAL A 283 -21.03 -5.52 0.99
CA VAL A 283 -19.58 -5.71 0.85
C VAL A 283 -19.29 -6.71 -0.28
N SER A 284 -18.43 -6.32 -1.22
CA SER A 284 -18.09 -7.15 -2.38
C SER A 284 -16.60 -7.10 -2.69
N SER A 285 -16.11 -8.07 -3.45
CA SER A 285 -14.72 -8.15 -3.90
C SER A 285 -14.43 -7.28 -5.12
N ASN A 286 -15.46 -6.95 -5.91
CA ASN A 286 -15.39 -6.08 -7.08
C ASN A 286 -15.13 -4.59 -6.73
N GLN A 287 -15.18 -4.25 -5.44
CA GLN A 287 -15.04 -2.88 -4.92
C GLN A 287 -13.69 -2.62 -4.26
N ARG A 288 -12.84 -3.65 -4.15
CA ARG A 288 -11.53 -3.56 -3.51
C ARG A 288 -10.44 -3.39 -4.56
N TRP A 289 -9.70 -2.31 -4.42
CA TRP A 289 -8.63 -1.92 -5.31
C TRP A 289 -7.30 -1.80 -4.56
N THR A 290 -6.20 -2.01 -5.28
CA THR A 290 -4.85 -1.73 -4.79
C THR A 290 -4.04 -1.04 -5.87
N PHE A 291 -2.96 -0.38 -5.47
CA PHE A 291 -2.03 0.26 -6.40
C PHE A 291 -0.88 -0.69 -6.70
N GLY A 292 -0.57 -0.83 -7.99
CA GLY A 292 0.57 -1.63 -8.43
C GLY A 292 1.89 -0.93 -8.19
N ASP A 293 2.98 -1.65 -8.48
CA ASP A 293 4.31 -1.08 -8.44
C ASP A 293 4.42 0.05 -9.48
N SER A 294 4.89 1.20 -9.04
CA SER A 294 5.15 2.33 -9.93
C SER A 294 6.49 2.21 -10.65
N HIS A 295 7.32 1.22 -10.28
CA HIS A 295 8.68 1.00 -10.78
C HIS A 295 9.53 2.29 -10.74
N GLY A 296 9.38 3.05 -9.66
CA GLY A 296 10.07 4.33 -9.47
C GLY A 296 9.47 5.50 -10.27
N LYS A 297 8.33 5.32 -10.94
CA LYS A 297 7.62 6.39 -11.65
C LYS A 297 6.54 7.01 -10.75
N ALA A 298 6.05 8.19 -11.14
CA ALA A 298 4.89 8.83 -10.51
C ALA A 298 3.54 8.17 -10.88
N TYR A 299 3.56 7.17 -11.77
CA TYR A 299 2.38 6.52 -12.30
C TYR A 299 2.34 5.04 -11.91
N PHE A 300 1.16 4.53 -11.63
CA PHE A 300 0.92 3.15 -11.20
C PHE A 300 -0.38 2.61 -11.83
N PRO A 301 -0.53 1.30 -12.00
CA PRO A 301 -1.83 0.71 -12.31
C PRO A 301 -2.71 0.64 -11.06
N ILE A 302 -4.03 0.73 -11.24
CA ILE A 302 -5.02 0.49 -10.19
C ILE A 302 -5.62 -0.89 -10.44
N LEU A 303 -5.36 -1.86 -9.57
CA LEU A 303 -5.74 -3.26 -9.75
C LEU A 303 -6.96 -3.59 -8.91
N ASN A 304 -7.89 -4.35 -9.48
CA ASN A 304 -8.91 -5.01 -8.69
C ASN A 304 -8.28 -6.23 -7.99
N VAL A 305 -8.36 -6.30 -6.67
CA VAL A 305 -7.66 -7.32 -5.88
C VAL A 305 -8.19 -8.73 -6.17
N ASN A 306 -9.48 -8.86 -6.48
CA ASN A 306 -10.13 -10.16 -6.69
C ASN A 306 -9.70 -10.87 -7.97
N ASN A 307 -9.53 -10.11 -9.06
CA ASN A 307 -9.31 -10.66 -10.39
C ASN A 307 -7.97 -10.25 -11.03
N ALA A 308 -7.18 -9.41 -10.35
CA ALA A 308 -5.90 -8.88 -10.79
C ALA A 308 -5.92 -8.08 -12.12
N LEU A 309 -7.11 -7.74 -12.63
CA LEU A 309 -7.27 -6.86 -13.79
C LEU A 309 -7.10 -5.40 -13.36
N VAL A 310 -6.66 -4.56 -14.28
CA VAL A 310 -6.35 -3.15 -14.03
C VAL A 310 -7.42 -2.23 -14.59
N LEU A 311 -7.58 -1.06 -13.95
CA LEU A 311 -8.38 0.04 -14.46
C LEU A 311 -7.81 0.51 -15.80
N ASP A 312 -8.62 0.46 -16.84
CA ASP A 312 -8.24 0.70 -18.23
C ASP A 312 -9.24 1.64 -18.92
N VAL A 313 -8.73 2.56 -19.72
CA VAL A 313 -9.53 3.39 -20.62
C VAL A 313 -9.62 2.71 -21.98
N SER A 314 -10.82 2.29 -22.36
CA SER A 314 -11.04 1.52 -23.58
C SER A 314 -10.83 2.36 -24.85
N TYR A 315 -10.23 1.73 -25.86
CA TYR A 315 -10.17 2.24 -27.22
C TYR A 315 -10.88 1.27 -28.16
N SER A 316 -12.19 1.42 -28.31
CA SER A 316 -12.92 0.68 -29.35
C SER A 316 -13.72 1.64 -30.23
N ILE A 317 -13.86 1.28 -31.51
CA ILE A 317 -14.66 2.03 -32.49
C ILE A 317 -16.15 2.14 -32.11
N LEU A 318 -16.63 1.32 -31.17
CA LEU A 318 -18.03 1.29 -30.72
C LEU A 318 -18.22 1.98 -29.37
N ASN A 319 -17.25 1.86 -28.47
CA ASN A 319 -17.22 2.48 -27.15
C ASN A 319 -15.88 3.21 -26.98
N LEU A 320 -15.89 4.52 -27.19
CA LEU A 320 -14.69 5.36 -27.05
C LEU A 320 -14.57 5.82 -25.59
N PHE A 321 -13.46 5.47 -24.94
CA PHE A 321 -13.04 5.98 -23.62
C PHE A 321 -13.91 5.56 -22.43
N GLU A 322 -14.52 4.38 -22.49
CA GLU A 322 -15.15 3.81 -21.29
C GLU A 322 -14.09 3.35 -20.30
N ILE A 323 -14.41 3.45 -19.00
CA ILE A 323 -13.54 2.93 -17.95
C ILE A 323 -13.92 1.47 -17.70
N ILE A 324 -13.00 0.56 -17.99
CA ILE A 324 -13.19 -0.89 -17.90
C ILE A 324 -12.10 -1.52 -17.02
N ILE A 325 -12.19 -2.83 -16.81
CA ILE A 325 -11.06 -3.63 -16.33
C ILE A 325 -10.44 -4.46 -17.46
N TRP A 326 -9.10 -4.51 -17.52
CA TRP A 326 -8.36 -5.23 -18.56
C TRP A 326 -7.07 -5.87 -18.05
N ASP A 327 -6.42 -6.70 -18.87
CA ASP A 327 -5.08 -7.20 -18.55
C ASP A 327 -4.07 -6.05 -18.55
N PHE A 328 -3.16 -6.06 -17.58
CA PHE A 328 -2.07 -5.09 -17.59
C PHE A 328 -1.13 -5.30 -18.79
N ASN A 329 -0.92 -4.26 -19.58
CA ASN A 329 0.01 -4.19 -20.71
C ASN A 329 0.96 -2.97 -20.63
N GLY A 330 0.83 -2.13 -19.60
CA GLY A 330 1.69 -0.96 -19.37
C GLY A 330 1.39 0.23 -20.28
N GLY A 331 0.29 0.20 -21.04
CA GLY A 331 -0.16 1.30 -21.89
C GLY A 331 -0.52 2.55 -21.10
N ALA A 332 -0.44 3.71 -21.76
CA ALA A 332 -0.78 5.01 -21.15
C ALA A 332 -2.22 5.10 -20.64
N ASN A 333 -3.11 4.24 -21.13
CA ASN A 333 -4.51 4.12 -20.70
C ASN A 333 -4.72 3.25 -19.45
N GLN A 334 -3.65 2.69 -18.88
CA GLN A 334 -3.71 1.81 -17.70
C GLN A 334 -2.90 2.33 -16.52
N VAL A 335 -2.22 3.47 -16.70
CA VAL A 335 -1.36 4.07 -15.69
C VAL A 335 -1.97 5.37 -15.21
N TRP A 336 -1.92 5.57 -13.90
CA TRP A 336 -2.64 6.62 -13.19
C TRP A 336 -1.70 7.28 -12.19
N ARG A 337 -1.95 8.55 -11.86
CA ARG A 337 -1.28 9.27 -10.77
C ARG A 337 -2.31 9.95 -9.88
N LEU A 338 -1.94 10.21 -8.63
CA LEU A 338 -2.73 11.05 -7.74
C LEU A 338 -2.27 12.50 -7.83
N SER A 339 -3.20 13.44 -7.85
CA SER A 339 -2.93 14.88 -7.78
C SER A 339 -3.63 15.53 -6.59
#